data_AF-A0A1J5GYA2-F1
#
_entry.id   AF-A0A1J5GYA2-F1
#
_cell.length_a   1.000
_cell.length_b   1.000
_cell.length_c   1.000
_cell.angle_alpha   90.00
_cell.angle_beta   90.00
_cell.angle_gamma   90.00
#
_symmetry.space_group_name_H-M   'P 1'
#
loop_
_entity.id
_entity.type
_entity.pdbx_description
1 polymer ?
#
loop_
_entity_poly.entity_id
_entity_poly.type
_entity_poly.pdbx_seq_one_letter_code
_entity_poly.pdbx_strand_id
1 'polypeptide(L)'
;MSITKDQLRYVALDDQGAGRCGIGEAALGHFLGEKNTDSPPSLVSPNLYSNIIRAGVRPPESGRADLHPLVTDLIRNRLGIEFIDKKIHLLQEADISANTIVLVLTTELNSIPDYVLQQAYDVLHAPIMDPFPNLENDLGSVATQIYFYALLLSYVVENHFEELGVSRDENGKILPRALLGFHPKEWEQEFFADVFGRGSFRFPASGMIVPLESQGVGAEFDYTLGKVPPEQRSRSFFEDEWGETPSMLKPYSVMSQRF
;
A
#
# COMPACT_ATOMS: atom_id res chain seq x y z
N MET A 1 13.43 -14.06 -28.18
CA MET A 1 11.99 -13.77 -28.33
C MET A 1 11.68 -12.65 -27.35
N SER A 2 11.11 -11.53 -27.79
CA SER A 2 10.77 -10.41 -26.91
C SER A 2 9.44 -10.68 -26.21
N ILE A 3 9.39 -10.54 -24.89
CA ILE A 3 8.16 -10.65 -24.10
C ILE A 3 7.32 -9.38 -24.32
N THR A 4 6.00 -9.54 -24.39
CA THR A 4 5.03 -8.44 -24.50
C THR A 4 4.20 -8.30 -23.22
N LYS A 5 3.59 -7.13 -22.98
CA LYS A 5 2.84 -6.81 -21.75
C LYS A 5 1.75 -7.84 -21.41
N ASP A 6 1.03 -8.31 -22.42
CA ASP A 6 -0.03 -9.32 -22.34
C ASP A 6 0.46 -10.71 -21.94
N GLN A 7 1.75 -10.99 -22.07
CA GLN A 7 2.38 -12.23 -21.66
C GLN A 7 2.85 -12.20 -20.20
N LEU A 8 2.78 -11.05 -19.52
CA LEU A 8 3.26 -10.92 -18.15
C LEU A 8 2.39 -11.65 -17.13
N ARG A 9 3.07 -12.34 -16.22
CA ARG A 9 2.53 -12.85 -14.96
C ARG A 9 3.06 -12.00 -13.82
N TYR A 10 2.32 -11.91 -12.72
CA TYR A 10 2.67 -11.11 -11.56
C TYR A 10 2.66 -11.96 -10.30
N VAL A 11 3.64 -11.77 -9.43
CA VAL A 11 3.63 -12.35 -8.08
C VAL A 11 3.69 -11.21 -7.06
N ALA A 12 2.64 -11.09 -6.24
CA ALA A 12 2.68 -10.29 -5.02
C ALA A 12 3.28 -11.17 -3.91
N LEU A 13 4.53 -10.90 -3.56
CA LEU A 13 5.31 -11.69 -2.60
C LEU A 13 5.43 -10.95 -1.26
N ASP A 14 5.08 -11.60 -0.16
CA ASP A 14 5.46 -11.16 1.19
C ASP A 14 6.14 -12.30 1.99
N ASP A 15 6.50 -12.03 3.25
CA ASP A 15 7.24 -13.02 4.05
C ASP A 15 6.41 -14.28 4.38
N GLN A 16 5.10 -14.15 4.65
CA GLN A 16 4.29 -15.19 5.32
C GLN A 16 3.01 -15.62 4.58
N GLY A 17 2.62 -14.93 3.51
CA GLY A 17 1.49 -15.29 2.65
C GLY A 17 0.10 -14.91 3.19
N ALA A 18 0.01 -14.35 4.40
CA ALA A 18 -1.24 -14.14 5.14
C ALA A 18 -1.81 -12.71 5.07
N GLY A 19 -1.09 -11.74 4.49
CA GLY A 19 -1.39 -10.31 4.66
C GLY A 19 -1.08 -9.44 3.44
N ARG A 20 0.13 -8.89 3.37
CA ARG A 20 0.53 -7.88 2.37
C ARG A 20 0.39 -8.42 0.95
N CYS A 21 0.75 -9.67 0.71
CA CYS A 21 0.59 -10.34 -0.59
C CYS A 21 -0.87 -10.40 -1.07
N GLY A 22 -1.85 -10.59 -0.17
CA GLY A 22 -3.27 -10.61 -0.52
C GLY A 22 -3.79 -9.21 -0.87
N ILE A 23 -3.34 -8.18 -0.17
CA ILE A 23 -3.61 -6.78 -0.56
C ILE A 23 -2.96 -6.49 -1.91
N GLY A 24 -1.74 -7.00 -2.13
CA GLY A 24 -0.98 -6.84 -3.37
C GLY A 24 -1.68 -7.45 -4.58
N GLU A 25 -2.14 -8.70 -4.48
CA GLU A 25 -2.91 -9.37 -5.54
C GLU A 25 -4.19 -8.59 -5.90
N ALA A 26 -4.98 -8.19 -4.89
CA ALA A 26 -6.21 -7.42 -5.11
C ALA A 26 -5.92 -6.04 -5.74
N ALA A 27 -4.88 -5.35 -5.26
CA ALA A 27 -4.44 -4.06 -5.79
C ALA A 27 -3.93 -4.18 -7.24
N LEU A 28 -3.12 -5.20 -7.53
CA LEU A 28 -2.58 -5.44 -8.86
C LEU A 28 -3.70 -5.78 -9.85
N GLY A 29 -4.64 -6.65 -9.50
CA GLY A 29 -5.78 -6.96 -10.37
C GLY A 29 -6.72 -5.76 -10.57
N HIS A 30 -6.84 -4.87 -9.58
CA HIS A 30 -7.57 -3.62 -9.75
C HIS A 30 -6.91 -2.66 -10.74
N PHE A 31 -5.57 -2.49 -10.69
CA PHE A 31 -4.86 -1.53 -11.56
C PHE A 31 -4.33 -2.11 -12.88
N LEU A 32 -4.23 -3.42 -13.02
CA LEU A 32 -3.78 -4.13 -14.24
C LEU A 32 -4.90 -4.90 -14.95
N GLY A 33 -5.96 -5.29 -14.25
CA GLY A 33 -6.94 -6.27 -14.74
C GLY A 33 -7.94 -5.74 -15.76
N GLU A 34 -8.45 -4.51 -15.59
CA GLU A 34 -9.46 -3.93 -16.50
C GLU A 34 -9.21 -2.42 -16.79
N LYS A 35 -8.79 -2.11 -18.02
CA LYS A 35 -8.79 -0.74 -18.60
C LYS A 35 -9.91 -0.55 -19.64
N ASN A 36 -11.10 -1.09 -19.37
CA ASN A 36 -12.32 -0.77 -20.12
C ASN A 36 -13.22 0.13 -19.26
N THR A 37 -12.91 1.42 -19.24
CA THR A 37 -13.56 2.46 -18.42
C THR A 37 -15.04 2.72 -18.74
N ASP A 38 -15.58 2.10 -19.79
CA ASP A 38 -16.96 2.29 -20.25
C ASP A 38 -17.98 1.34 -19.58
N SER A 39 -17.53 0.44 -18.70
CA SER A 39 -18.41 -0.42 -17.91
C SER A 39 -18.17 -0.22 -16.40
N PRO A 40 -19.22 -0.14 -15.57
CA PRO A 40 -19.04 -0.19 -14.12
C PRO A 40 -18.40 -1.53 -13.74
N PRO A 41 -17.55 -1.58 -12.69
CA PRO A 41 -16.82 -2.79 -12.32
C PRO A 41 -17.79 -3.95 -12.09
N SER A 42 -17.67 -4.98 -12.93
CA SER A 42 -18.50 -6.16 -12.83
C SER A 42 -18.12 -6.92 -11.57
N LEU A 43 -19.06 -6.97 -10.60
CA LEU A 43 -18.94 -7.76 -9.36
C LEU A 43 -18.77 -9.28 -9.61
N VAL A 44 -18.73 -9.73 -10.87
CA VAL A 44 -18.68 -11.15 -11.26
C VAL A 44 -17.76 -11.37 -12.48
N SER A 45 -16.53 -10.84 -12.44
CA SER A 45 -15.46 -11.23 -13.38
C SER A 45 -14.48 -12.21 -12.70
N PRO A 46 -14.73 -13.54 -12.70
CA PRO A 46 -13.90 -14.52 -12.00
C PRO A 46 -12.48 -14.69 -12.58
N ASN A 47 -12.16 -14.03 -13.70
CA ASN A 47 -10.88 -14.14 -14.41
C ASN A 47 -9.93 -12.93 -14.19
N LEU A 48 -10.35 -11.90 -13.46
CA LEU A 48 -9.60 -10.64 -13.21
C LEU A 48 -8.15 -10.83 -12.72
N TYR A 49 -7.83 -11.98 -12.10
CA TYR A 49 -6.55 -12.25 -11.45
C TYR A 49 -5.81 -13.47 -12.03
N SER A 50 -6.23 -14.01 -13.18
CA SER A 50 -5.71 -15.29 -13.70
C SER A 50 -4.19 -15.32 -13.98
N ASN A 51 -3.55 -14.16 -14.14
CA ASN A 51 -2.11 -13.99 -14.30
C ASN A 51 -1.40 -13.43 -13.04
N ILE A 52 -2.09 -13.31 -11.91
CA ILE A 52 -1.57 -12.75 -10.65
C ILE A 52 -1.58 -13.84 -9.57
N ILE A 53 -0.49 -13.98 -8.83
CA ILE A 53 -0.32 -14.92 -7.73
C ILE A 53 0.00 -14.13 -6.46
N ARG A 54 -0.71 -14.38 -5.36
CA ARG A 54 -0.19 -14.02 -4.01
C ARG A 54 0.67 -15.17 -3.49
N ALA A 55 1.79 -14.85 -2.85
CA ALA A 55 2.64 -15.87 -2.22
C ALA A 55 3.32 -15.36 -0.94
N GLY A 56 3.57 -16.29 -0.02
CA GLY A 56 4.50 -16.13 1.10
C GLY A 56 5.80 -16.88 0.86
N VAL A 57 6.94 -16.34 1.28
CA VAL A 57 8.23 -17.06 1.26
C VAL A 57 8.22 -18.24 2.25
N ARG A 58 7.59 -18.07 3.42
CA ARG A 58 7.54 -19.08 4.50
C ARG A 58 6.13 -19.21 5.10
N PRO A 59 5.82 -20.30 5.83
CA PRO A 59 4.54 -20.43 6.53
C PRO A 59 4.33 -19.33 7.58
N PRO A 60 3.08 -18.96 7.91
CA PRO A 60 2.82 -18.02 8.97
C PRO A 60 3.24 -18.53 10.34
N GLU A 61 3.87 -17.67 11.14
CA GLU A 61 4.23 -17.96 12.53
C GLU A 61 2.98 -18.19 13.40
N SER A 62 1.85 -17.59 13.01
CA SER A 62 0.53 -17.81 13.61
C SER A 62 -0.09 -19.20 13.35
N GLY A 63 0.48 -20.01 12.46
CA GLY A 63 -0.08 -21.31 12.07
C GLY A 63 -1.38 -21.25 11.24
N ARG A 64 -1.84 -20.07 10.83
CA ARG A 64 -2.98 -19.93 9.90
C ARG A 64 -2.67 -20.55 8.53
N ALA A 65 -3.72 -20.99 7.85
CA ALA A 65 -3.66 -21.51 6.48
C ALA A 65 -4.38 -20.60 5.47
N ASP A 66 -4.88 -19.44 5.92
CA ASP A 66 -5.71 -18.49 5.18
C ASP A 66 -5.35 -17.03 5.46
N LEU A 67 -5.74 -16.15 4.54
CA LEU A 67 -5.62 -14.69 4.67
C LEU A 67 -6.32 -14.18 5.93
N HIS A 68 -5.70 -13.22 6.62
CA HIS A 68 -6.27 -12.68 7.85
C HIS A 68 -7.65 -12.02 7.62
N PRO A 69 -8.67 -12.23 8.47
CA PRO A 69 -10.01 -11.67 8.28
C PRO A 69 -10.01 -10.16 8.02
N LEU A 70 -9.35 -9.37 8.88
CA LEU A 70 -9.20 -7.91 8.71
C LEU A 70 -8.60 -7.50 7.36
N VAL A 71 -7.71 -8.32 6.78
CA VAL A 71 -7.13 -8.06 5.46
C VAL A 71 -8.20 -8.29 4.38
N THR A 72 -8.95 -9.39 4.45
CA THR A 72 -10.03 -9.65 3.49
C THR A 72 -11.19 -8.66 3.61
N ASP A 73 -11.52 -8.21 4.82
CA ASP A 73 -12.54 -7.19 5.06
C ASP A 73 -12.09 -5.81 4.58
N LEU A 74 -10.82 -5.44 4.78
CA LEU A 74 -10.26 -4.21 4.21
C LEU A 74 -10.32 -4.22 2.67
N ILE A 75 -9.96 -5.34 2.04
CA ILE A 75 -9.95 -5.47 0.58
C ILE A 75 -11.37 -5.39 0.02
N ARG A 76 -12.35 -6.06 0.63
CA ARG A 76 -13.76 -5.91 0.30
C ARG A 76 -14.22 -4.46 0.44
N ASN A 77 -13.92 -3.82 1.57
CA ASN A 77 -14.41 -2.48 1.89
C ASN A 77 -13.78 -1.39 1.02
N ARG A 78 -12.51 -1.55 0.59
CA ARG A 78 -11.80 -0.55 -0.23
C ARG A 78 -11.94 -0.77 -1.74
N LEU A 79 -11.96 -2.02 -2.22
CA LEU A 79 -11.97 -2.33 -3.65
C LEU A 79 -13.23 -3.08 -4.14
N GLY A 80 -14.14 -3.47 -3.24
CA GLY A 80 -15.30 -4.30 -3.61
C GLY A 80 -14.96 -5.76 -3.96
N ILE A 81 -13.72 -6.20 -3.70
CA ILE A 81 -13.22 -7.52 -4.10
C ILE A 81 -13.47 -8.55 -3.00
N GLU A 82 -14.07 -9.68 -3.36
CA GLU A 82 -14.11 -10.87 -2.50
C GLU A 82 -13.25 -12.00 -3.09
N PHE A 83 -12.35 -12.55 -2.27
CA PHE A 83 -11.56 -13.72 -2.64
C PHE A 83 -12.38 -15.02 -2.58
N ILE A 84 -12.41 -15.74 -3.71
CA ILE A 84 -13.01 -17.07 -3.83
C ILE A 84 -12.18 -18.10 -3.05
N ASP A 85 -10.87 -18.14 -3.27
CA ASP A 85 -9.93 -18.88 -2.42
C ASP A 85 -9.18 -17.90 -1.52
N LYS A 86 -9.17 -18.16 -0.21
CA LYS A 86 -8.45 -17.39 0.81
C LYS A 86 -7.21 -18.11 1.33
N LYS A 87 -6.91 -19.32 0.85
CA LYS A 87 -5.75 -20.10 1.29
C LYS A 87 -4.45 -19.35 1.06
N ILE A 88 -3.51 -19.63 1.95
CA ILE A 88 -2.13 -19.20 1.84
C ILE A 88 -1.42 -20.11 0.86
N HIS A 89 -0.79 -19.49 -0.13
CA HIS A 89 0.11 -20.14 -1.06
C HIS A 89 1.55 -19.82 -0.67
N LEU A 90 2.40 -20.85 -0.61
CA LEU A 90 3.83 -20.68 -0.38
C LEU A 90 4.52 -20.66 -1.73
N LEU A 91 5.45 -19.72 -1.92
CA LEU A 91 6.12 -19.54 -3.21
C LEU A 91 6.87 -20.81 -3.62
N GLN A 92 6.54 -21.31 -4.80
CA GLN A 92 7.19 -22.45 -5.44
C GLN A 92 7.97 -21.99 -6.66
N GLU A 93 8.99 -22.76 -7.04
CA GLU A 93 9.77 -22.49 -8.24
C GLU A 93 8.89 -22.43 -9.50
N ALA A 94 7.84 -23.27 -9.57
CA ALA A 94 6.88 -23.31 -10.67
C ALA A 94 5.97 -22.05 -10.79
N ASP A 95 5.92 -21.18 -9.78
CA ASP A 95 5.23 -19.89 -9.86
C ASP A 95 6.02 -18.87 -10.68
N ILE A 96 7.35 -19.05 -10.76
CA ILE A 96 8.28 -18.14 -11.42
C ILE A 96 8.61 -18.66 -12.82
N SER A 97 8.62 -17.74 -13.79
CA SER A 97 9.02 -18.01 -15.16
C SER A 97 9.58 -16.73 -15.78
N ALA A 98 10.22 -16.84 -16.96
CA ALA A 98 10.89 -15.72 -17.62
C ALA A 98 9.99 -14.52 -17.99
N ASN A 99 8.67 -14.66 -17.85
CA ASN A 99 7.63 -13.63 -18.02
C ASN A 99 6.97 -13.18 -16.70
N THR A 100 7.51 -13.58 -15.54
CA THR A 100 6.96 -13.23 -14.22
C THR A 100 7.64 -11.99 -13.65
N ILE A 101 6.89 -10.94 -13.35
CA ILE A 101 7.35 -9.81 -12.51
C ILE A 101 7.01 -10.13 -11.05
N VAL A 102 7.99 -10.06 -10.16
CA VAL A 102 7.77 -10.24 -8.72
C VAL A 102 7.77 -8.88 -8.03
N LEU A 103 6.63 -8.51 -7.44
CA LEU A 103 6.49 -7.35 -6.56
C LEU A 103 6.72 -7.82 -5.11
N VAL A 104 7.85 -7.41 -4.53
CA VAL A 104 8.30 -7.82 -3.21
C VAL A 104 7.85 -6.79 -2.16
N LEU A 105 6.90 -7.19 -1.31
CA LEU A 105 6.19 -6.37 -0.32
C LEU A 105 6.76 -6.54 1.11
N THR A 106 8.09 -6.58 1.24
CA THR A 106 8.78 -6.74 2.54
C THR A 106 9.96 -5.79 2.65
N THR A 107 10.38 -5.44 3.87
CA THR A 107 11.61 -4.69 4.13
C THR A 107 12.88 -5.54 3.93
N GLU A 108 12.78 -6.86 3.97
CA GLU A 108 13.93 -7.77 3.96
C GLU A 108 14.13 -8.44 2.58
N LEU A 109 14.94 -7.85 1.70
CA LEU A 109 15.26 -8.45 0.40
C LEU A 109 16.02 -9.79 0.49
N ASN A 110 16.75 -10.03 1.58
CA ASN A 110 17.56 -11.22 1.77
C ASN A 110 16.72 -12.50 1.99
N SER A 111 15.40 -12.38 2.16
CA SER A 111 14.49 -13.52 2.25
C SER A 111 14.06 -14.08 0.89
N ILE A 112 14.28 -13.34 -0.21
CA ILE A 112 13.87 -13.76 -1.55
C ILE A 112 14.63 -15.03 -1.97
N PRO A 113 13.95 -16.12 -2.38
CA PRO A 113 14.60 -17.32 -2.84
C PRO A 113 15.43 -17.10 -4.11
N ASP A 114 16.60 -17.76 -4.17
CA ASP A 114 17.58 -17.58 -5.25
C ASP A 114 17.03 -17.90 -6.65
N TYR A 115 16.05 -18.81 -6.77
CA TYR A 115 15.38 -19.12 -8.04
C TYR A 115 14.57 -17.95 -8.60
N VAL A 116 14.03 -17.07 -7.74
CA VAL A 116 13.32 -15.86 -8.17
C VAL A 116 14.26 -14.94 -8.93
N LEU A 117 15.45 -14.70 -8.38
CA LEU A 117 16.47 -13.85 -8.96
C LEU A 117 17.08 -14.46 -10.25
N GLN A 118 17.01 -15.78 -10.41
CA GLN A 118 17.51 -16.47 -11.60
C GLN A 118 16.49 -16.52 -12.74
N GLN A 119 15.19 -16.69 -12.43
CA GLN A 119 14.19 -17.12 -13.42
C GLN A 119 13.14 -16.05 -13.77
N ALA A 120 12.92 -15.04 -12.93
CA ALA A 120 11.90 -14.04 -13.19
C ALA A 120 12.21 -13.15 -14.42
N TYR A 121 11.21 -12.41 -14.88
CA TYR A 121 11.41 -11.33 -15.84
C TYR A 121 12.14 -10.16 -15.16
N ASP A 122 11.57 -9.69 -14.04
CA ASP A 122 12.12 -8.62 -13.20
C ASP A 122 11.66 -8.78 -11.73
N VAL A 123 12.38 -8.15 -10.80
CA VAL A 123 12.09 -8.18 -9.36
C VAL A 123 12.07 -6.75 -8.82
N LEU A 124 10.88 -6.30 -8.44
CA LEU A 124 10.60 -4.92 -8.06
C LEU A 124 10.26 -4.85 -6.58
N HIS A 125 11.02 -4.03 -5.85
CA HIS A 125 10.98 -3.94 -4.40
C HIS A 125 10.11 -2.78 -3.93
N ALA A 126 9.17 -3.11 -3.05
CA ALA A 126 8.31 -2.19 -2.34
C ALA A 126 8.52 -2.40 -0.83
N PRO A 127 9.45 -1.65 -0.19
CA PRO A 127 9.77 -1.82 1.22
C PRO A 127 8.59 -1.43 2.12
N ILE A 128 7.83 -2.43 2.56
CA ILE A 128 6.62 -2.29 3.37
C ILE A 128 6.80 -3.11 4.65
N MET A 129 6.63 -2.45 5.79
CA MET A 129 6.71 -3.08 7.11
C MET A 129 5.61 -4.14 7.28
N ASP A 130 5.91 -5.20 8.02
CA ASP A 130 4.90 -6.17 8.43
C ASP A 130 3.90 -5.50 9.41
N PRO A 131 2.59 -5.46 9.12
CA PRO A 131 1.60 -4.91 10.04
C PRO A 131 1.27 -5.86 11.20
N PHE A 132 1.60 -7.17 11.14
CA PHE A 132 1.15 -8.13 12.16
C PHE A 132 1.50 -7.80 13.63
N PRO A 133 2.62 -7.14 13.97
CA PRO A 133 2.90 -6.70 15.35
C PRO A 133 1.87 -5.73 15.93
N ASN A 134 1.14 -4.98 15.10
CA ASN A 134 0.15 -3.96 15.52
C ASN A 134 -0.98 -3.82 14.48
N LEU A 135 -1.55 -4.97 14.08
CA LEU A 135 -2.35 -5.09 12.86
C LEU A 135 -3.53 -4.11 12.78
N GLU A 136 -4.26 -3.88 13.86
CA GLU A 136 -5.45 -3.02 13.85
C GLU A 136 -5.13 -1.55 13.51
N ASN A 137 -3.96 -1.06 13.91
CA ASN A 137 -3.53 0.32 13.68
C ASN A 137 -2.77 0.46 12.35
N ASP A 138 -1.89 -0.50 12.03
CA ASP A 138 -0.93 -0.35 10.94
C ASP A 138 -1.48 -0.81 9.58
N LEU A 139 -2.46 -1.74 9.57
CA LEU A 139 -3.02 -2.33 8.35
C LEU A 139 -3.58 -1.29 7.36
N GLY A 140 -4.22 -0.23 7.87
CA GLY A 140 -4.77 0.83 7.01
C GLY A 140 -3.70 1.61 6.23
N SER A 141 -2.53 1.83 6.85
CA SER A 141 -1.37 2.53 6.26
C SER A 141 -0.58 1.60 5.33
N VAL A 142 -0.35 0.35 5.76
CA VAL A 142 0.28 -0.69 4.95
C VAL A 142 -0.51 -0.94 3.67
N ALA A 143 -1.84 -1.03 3.75
CA ALA A 143 -2.68 -1.20 2.57
C ALA A 143 -2.55 -0.03 1.59
N THR A 144 -2.61 1.22 2.08
CA THR A 144 -2.43 2.43 1.25
C THR A 144 -1.08 2.45 0.52
N GLN A 145 0.00 2.04 1.18
CA GLN A 145 1.30 1.88 0.52
C GLN A 145 1.26 0.80 -0.57
N ILE A 146 0.68 -0.37 -0.30
CA ILE A 146 0.56 -1.46 -1.29
C ILE A 146 -0.26 -1.02 -2.51
N TYR A 147 -1.37 -0.32 -2.31
CA TYR A 147 -2.17 0.23 -3.42
C TYR A 147 -1.37 1.20 -4.28
N PHE A 148 -0.57 2.09 -3.66
CA PHE A 148 0.31 3.00 -4.40
C PHE A 148 1.36 2.23 -5.22
N TYR A 149 2.04 1.24 -4.63
CA TYR A 149 3.03 0.43 -5.35
C TYR A 149 2.39 -0.39 -6.48
N ALA A 150 1.16 -0.87 -6.32
CA ALA A 150 0.45 -1.58 -7.39
C ALA A 150 0.05 -0.65 -8.55
N LEU A 151 -0.40 0.58 -8.26
CA LEU A 151 -0.65 1.59 -9.29
C LEU A 151 0.65 1.98 -9.99
N LEU A 152 1.73 2.22 -9.24
CA LEU A 152 3.05 2.53 -9.79
C LEU A 152 3.57 1.38 -10.66
N LEU A 153 3.36 0.12 -10.29
CA LEU A 153 3.69 -1.01 -11.17
C LEU A 153 2.86 -0.99 -12.46
N SER A 154 1.55 -0.73 -12.40
CA SER A 154 0.71 -0.57 -13.59
C SER A 154 1.23 0.53 -14.51
N TYR A 155 1.66 1.66 -13.96
CA TYR A 155 2.28 2.74 -14.72
C TYR A 155 3.60 2.35 -15.38
N VAL A 156 4.49 1.68 -14.64
CA VAL A 156 5.80 1.24 -15.14
C VAL A 156 5.63 0.21 -16.24
N VAL A 157 4.76 -0.79 -16.06
CA VAL A 157 4.40 -1.75 -17.10
C VAL A 157 3.85 -1.06 -18.34
N GLU A 158 3.17 0.07 -18.19
CA GLU A 158 2.49 0.74 -19.30
C GLU A 158 3.36 1.75 -20.06
N ASN A 159 4.17 2.52 -19.34
CA ASN A 159 4.92 3.67 -19.89
C ASN A 159 6.44 3.44 -19.91
N HIS A 160 6.95 2.52 -19.08
CA HIS A 160 8.37 2.23 -18.89
C HIS A 160 8.70 0.74 -19.11
N PHE A 161 7.91 0.04 -19.93
CA PHE A 161 8.05 -1.41 -20.17
C PHE A 161 9.45 -1.82 -20.64
N GLU A 162 10.09 -0.98 -21.47
CA GLU A 162 11.45 -1.20 -21.99
C GLU A 162 12.55 -1.07 -20.92
N GLU A 163 12.25 -0.49 -19.77
CA GLU A 163 13.15 -0.41 -18.62
C GLU A 163 13.01 -1.62 -17.67
N LEU A 164 12.09 -2.57 -17.95
CA LEU A 164 11.88 -3.79 -17.17
C LEU A 164 12.76 -4.95 -17.66
N GLY A 165 13.18 -5.80 -16.73
CA GLY A 165 13.98 -7.00 -16.99
C GLY A 165 15.43 -6.79 -17.42
N VAL A 166 15.86 -5.53 -17.56
CA VAL A 166 17.22 -5.12 -17.96
C VAL A 166 18.25 -5.16 -16.82
N SER A 167 17.81 -5.14 -15.56
CA SER A 167 18.71 -5.01 -14.40
C SER A 167 19.25 -6.37 -13.95
N ARG A 168 20.46 -6.70 -14.40
CA ARG A 168 21.09 -8.00 -14.16
C ARG A 168 22.57 -7.87 -13.77
N ASP A 169 23.07 -8.85 -13.02
CA ASP A 169 24.48 -8.98 -12.65
C ASP A 169 25.33 -9.60 -13.77
N GLU A 170 26.63 -9.74 -13.53
CA GLU A 170 27.58 -10.38 -14.46
C GLU A 170 27.28 -11.85 -14.78
N ASN A 171 26.44 -12.51 -13.98
CA ASN A 171 25.99 -13.90 -14.14
C ASN A 171 24.60 -13.99 -14.77
N GLY A 172 23.97 -12.85 -15.10
CA GLY A 172 22.61 -12.77 -15.64
C GLY A 172 21.48 -12.89 -14.60
N LYS A 173 21.80 -13.00 -13.31
CA LYS A 173 20.81 -12.93 -12.22
C LYS A 173 20.22 -11.52 -12.16
N ILE A 174 18.94 -11.43 -11.85
CA ILE A 174 18.23 -10.16 -11.67
C ILE A 174 18.75 -9.47 -10.41
N LEU A 175 18.99 -8.16 -10.52
CA LEU A 175 19.27 -7.29 -9.39
C LEU A 175 17.94 -6.64 -8.97
N PRO A 176 17.39 -6.93 -7.77
CA PRO A 176 16.15 -6.30 -7.32
C PRO A 176 16.27 -4.78 -7.26
N ARG A 177 15.27 -4.08 -7.81
CA ARG A 177 15.24 -2.60 -7.86
C ARG A 177 14.09 -2.04 -7.04
N ALA A 178 14.32 -0.94 -6.33
CA ALA A 178 13.24 -0.20 -5.68
C ALA A 178 12.25 0.33 -6.74
N LEU A 179 10.97 -0.01 -6.61
CA LEU A 179 9.93 0.41 -7.57
C LEU A 179 9.73 1.94 -7.58
N LEU A 180 10.00 2.60 -6.45
CA LEU A 180 10.07 4.06 -6.35
C LEU A 180 11.16 4.70 -7.24
N GLY A 181 12.11 3.93 -7.79
CA GLY A 181 13.08 4.43 -8.78
C GLY A 181 12.43 4.92 -10.07
N PHE A 182 11.21 4.48 -10.37
CA PHE A 182 10.43 4.88 -11.54
C PHE A 182 9.37 5.96 -11.22
N HIS A 183 9.34 6.50 -10.00
CA HIS A 183 8.28 7.38 -9.55
C HIS A 183 8.37 8.80 -10.17
N PRO A 184 7.37 9.24 -10.95
CA PRO A 184 7.22 10.66 -11.27
C PRO A 184 6.73 11.41 -10.01
N LYS A 185 7.44 12.46 -9.60
CA LYS A 185 7.28 13.12 -8.29
C LYS A 185 5.87 13.62 -7.95
N GLU A 186 5.01 13.79 -8.96
CA GLU A 186 3.64 14.32 -8.84
C GLU A 186 2.64 13.24 -8.41
N TRP A 187 2.92 11.97 -8.70
CA TRP A 187 2.00 10.84 -8.51
C TRP A 187 1.66 10.49 -7.08
N GLU A 188 2.59 10.77 -6.15
CA GLU A 188 2.29 10.63 -4.73
C GLU A 188 1.07 11.53 -4.40
N GLN A 189 1.03 12.78 -4.83
CA GLN A 189 -0.03 13.72 -4.43
C GLN A 189 -1.40 13.39 -5.04
N GLU A 190 -1.46 13.10 -6.34
CA GLU A 190 -2.71 12.81 -7.06
C GLU A 190 -3.40 11.55 -6.52
N PHE A 191 -2.64 10.48 -6.27
CA PHE A 191 -3.19 9.21 -5.81
C PHE A 191 -3.89 9.28 -4.44
N PHE A 192 -3.39 10.10 -3.51
CA PHE A 192 -4.02 10.25 -2.19
C PHE A 192 -5.24 11.16 -2.21
N ALA A 193 -5.35 12.07 -3.18
CA ALA A 193 -6.54 12.87 -3.40
C ALA A 193 -7.70 12.00 -3.92
N ASP A 194 -7.46 11.20 -4.96
CA ASP A 194 -8.51 10.46 -5.67
C ASP A 194 -9.04 9.23 -4.92
N VAL A 195 -8.17 8.45 -4.25
CA VAL A 195 -8.55 7.11 -3.76
C VAL A 195 -8.90 7.09 -2.26
N PHE A 196 -8.30 7.96 -1.43
CA PHE A 196 -8.26 7.71 0.03
C PHE A 196 -8.89 8.75 0.96
N GLY A 197 -9.11 10.00 0.53
CA GLY A 197 -9.86 11.00 1.31
C GLY A 197 -9.43 11.17 2.79
N ARG A 198 -8.38 11.97 3.04
CA ARG A 198 -7.87 12.35 4.38
C ARG A 198 -7.35 11.16 5.23
N GLY A 199 -6.10 10.77 4.99
CA GLY A 199 -5.32 9.87 5.86
C GLY A 199 -3.84 10.24 5.84
N SER A 200 -3.13 10.11 6.97
CA SER A 200 -1.66 10.26 7.01
C SER A 200 -0.95 8.92 6.96
N PHE A 201 0.10 8.84 6.15
CA PHE A 201 1.04 7.73 6.07
C PHE A 201 2.43 8.30 5.78
N ARG A 202 3.46 7.46 5.92
CA ARG A 202 4.84 7.81 5.63
C ARG A 202 5.46 6.75 4.75
N PHE A 203 6.02 7.14 3.61
CA PHE A 203 6.86 6.22 2.82
C PHE A 203 8.24 6.12 3.47
N PRO A 204 8.72 4.91 3.83
CA PRO A 204 10.04 4.76 4.45
C PRO A 204 11.20 5.24 3.57
N ALA A 205 11.05 5.11 2.24
CA ALA A 205 12.11 5.39 1.27
C ALA A 205 12.22 6.87 0.83
N SER A 206 11.10 7.55 0.58
CA SER A 206 11.10 9.00 0.26
C SER A 206 11.13 9.87 1.52
N GLY A 207 10.80 9.31 2.68
CA GLY A 207 10.70 10.02 3.96
C GLY A 207 9.49 10.95 4.06
N MET A 208 8.75 11.13 2.96
CA MET A 208 7.56 11.97 2.88
C MET A 208 6.49 11.51 3.87
N ILE A 209 5.94 12.48 4.60
CA ILE A 209 4.76 12.33 5.45
C ILE A 209 3.68 13.18 4.81
N VAL A 210 2.57 12.59 4.39
CA VAL A 210 1.40 13.37 3.97
C VAL A 210 0.58 13.70 5.22
N PRO A 211 0.37 14.99 5.55
CA PRO A 211 -0.33 15.39 6.77
C PRO A 211 -1.84 15.16 6.66
N LEU A 212 -2.46 14.84 7.79
CA LEU A 212 -3.91 14.87 7.94
C LEU A 212 -4.40 16.32 7.99
N GLU A 213 -5.30 16.71 7.10
CA GLU A 213 -6.25 17.77 7.46
C GLU A 213 -7.34 17.19 8.35
N SER A 214 -7.31 17.52 9.64
CA SER A 214 -8.52 17.51 10.48
C SER A 214 -9.59 18.41 9.86
N GLN A 215 -10.88 18.09 10.05
CA GLN A 215 -11.98 18.85 9.46
C GLN A 215 -11.92 20.34 9.83
N GLY A 216 -11.86 21.22 8.83
CA GLY A 216 -11.75 22.66 9.00
C GLY A 216 -11.73 23.38 7.66
N VAL A 217 -12.93 23.73 7.18
CA VAL A 217 -13.26 24.66 6.08
C VAL A 217 -12.08 25.34 5.35
N GLY A 218 -11.81 24.88 4.12
CA GLY A 218 -11.21 25.66 3.02
C GLY A 218 -9.88 26.37 3.28
N ALA A 219 -8.77 25.71 2.92
CA ALA A 219 -7.47 26.35 2.75
C ALA A 219 -6.95 26.13 1.32
N GLU A 220 -6.41 27.18 0.71
CA GLU A 220 -5.65 27.07 -0.54
C GLU A 220 -4.30 26.39 -0.25
N PHE A 221 -3.81 25.56 -1.18
CA PHE A 221 -2.49 24.95 -1.07
C PHE A 221 -1.41 26.02 -1.30
N ASP A 222 -0.68 26.41 -0.26
CA ASP A 222 0.50 27.27 -0.37
C ASP A 222 1.77 26.42 -0.53
N TYR A 223 2.46 26.60 -1.67
CA TYR A 223 3.56 25.74 -2.13
C TYR A 223 4.92 26.33 -1.75
N THR A 224 5.41 26.06 -0.52
CA THR A 224 6.81 26.37 -0.15
C THR A 224 7.60 25.15 0.32
N LEU A 225 8.27 24.50 -0.64
CA LEU A 225 9.33 23.53 -0.37
C LEU A 225 10.59 24.22 0.18
N GLY A 226 10.83 24.06 1.49
CA GLY A 226 12.19 24.00 2.04
C GLY A 226 12.55 24.95 3.18
N LYS A 227 13.50 24.46 4.00
CA LYS A 227 14.21 25.12 5.12
C LYS A 227 13.39 25.30 6.41
N VAL A 228 13.51 24.31 7.30
CA VAL A 228 13.34 24.52 8.75
C VAL A 228 14.47 25.43 9.25
N PRO A 229 14.20 26.62 9.83
CA PRO A 229 15.23 27.47 10.41
C PRO A 229 15.79 26.85 11.72
N PRO A 230 17.06 27.09 12.08
CA PRO A 230 17.67 26.48 13.27
C PRO A 230 17.07 26.93 14.62
N GLU A 231 16.24 27.97 14.63
CA GLU A 231 15.80 28.69 15.84
C GLU A 231 14.63 28.04 16.58
N GLN A 232 14.01 26.97 16.04
CA GLN A 232 12.95 26.20 16.72
C GLN A 232 13.46 24.94 17.44
N ARG A 233 14.72 24.94 17.89
CA ARG A 233 15.18 23.99 18.92
C ARG A 233 14.98 24.59 20.31
N SER A 234 14.27 23.86 21.17
CA SER A 234 13.77 24.23 22.52
C SER A 234 12.59 25.23 22.48
N ARG A 235 11.43 24.91 23.06
CA ARG A 235 11.21 24.74 24.51
C ARG A 235 10.17 23.67 24.87
N SER A 236 10.18 23.31 26.16
CA SER A 236 9.31 22.36 26.85
C SER A 236 7.82 22.71 26.77
N PHE A 237 6.98 21.70 26.52
CA PHE A 237 5.54 21.72 26.84
C PHE A 237 5.31 20.93 28.14
N PHE A 238 5.45 21.64 29.26
CA PHE A 238 4.93 21.33 30.59
C PHE A 238 4.60 22.69 31.20
N GLU A 239 3.48 22.78 31.95
CA GLU A 239 2.95 24.02 32.57
C GLU A 239 2.42 24.99 31.48
N ASP A 240 1.12 25.31 31.35
CA ASP A 240 0.10 25.73 32.32
C ASP A 240 -1.33 25.51 31.77
N GLU A 241 -2.26 25.05 32.61
CA GLU A 241 -3.69 25.45 32.63
C GLU A 241 -4.45 24.69 33.75
N TRP A 242 -4.24 25.08 35.01
CA TRP A 242 -5.11 24.73 36.15
C TRP A 242 -5.19 25.91 37.13
N GLY A 243 -6.41 26.37 37.42
CA GLY A 243 -6.71 27.53 38.28
C GLY A 243 -7.21 28.74 37.47
N GLU A 244 -8.23 29.50 37.87
CA GLU A 244 -8.92 29.59 39.16
C GLU A 244 -10.45 29.81 39.00
N THR A 245 -11.22 29.72 40.10
CA THR A 245 -12.65 30.10 40.17
C THR A 245 -12.87 31.24 41.17
N PRO A 246 -13.73 32.23 40.85
CA PRO A 246 -14.85 32.61 41.74
C PRO A 246 -16.09 33.19 41.00
N SER A 247 -17.30 33.39 41.59
CA SER A 247 -18.00 32.73 42.70
C SER A 247 -19.48 33.25 42.83
N MET A 248 -20.30 32.57 43.66
CA MET A 248 -21.53 33.05 44.35
C MET A 248 -22.88 33.36 43.62
N LEU A 249 -23.89 32.54 43.98
CA LEU A 249 -25.26 32.90 44.45
C LEU A 249 -26.35 33.58 43.55
N LYS A 250 -27.28 32.75 43.02
CA LYS A 250 -28.77 32.71 43.26
C LYS A 250 -29.69 33.96 42.99
N PRO A 251 -31.06 33.88 42.97
CA PRO A 251 -32.02 32.77 42.66
C PRO A 251 -33.34 33.19 41.87
N TYR A 252 -34.25 32.22 41.59
CA TYR A 252 -35.66 32.32 41.07
C TYR A 252 -35.85 32.85 39.61
N SER A 253 -36.93 32.62 38.84
CA SER A 253 -38.34 32.18 39.05
C SER A 253 -38.86 31.38 37.81
N VAL A 254 -39.40 30.16 37.91
CA VAL A 254 -40.84 29.74 37.97
C VAL A 254 -41.76 30.16 36.78
N MET A 255 -42.36 29.13 36.13
CA MET A 255 -43.59 29.06 35.28
C MET A 255 -43.75 29.89 33.98
N SER A 256 -44.07 29.19 32.88
CA SER A 256 -45.49 29.02 32.44
C SER A 256 -45.65 27.89 31.40
N GLN A 257 -46.82 27.24 31.41
CA GLN A 257 -47.31 26.35 30.33
C GLN A 257 -48.16 27.12 29.30
N ARG A 258 -48.56 26.39 28.24
CA ARG A 258 -49.55 26.71 27.19
C ARG A 258 -49.01 27.61 26.06
N PHE A 259 -49.38 27.38 24.80
CA PHE A 259 -50.44 26.50 24.25
C PHE A 259 -49.88 25.31 23.46
#